data_AF-A0A516KFU2-F1
#
_entry.id   AF-A0A516KFU2-F1
#
_cell.length_a   1.000
_cell.length_b   1.000
_cell.length_c   1.000
_cell.angle_alpha   90.00
_cell.angle_beta   90.00
_cell.angle_gamma   90.00
#
_symmetry.space_group_name_H-M   'P 1'
#
loop_
_entity.id
_entity.type
_entity.pdbx_description
1 polymer ?
#
loop_
_entity_poly.entity_id
_entity_poly.type
_entity_poly.pdbx_seq_one_letter_code
_entity_poly.pdbx_strand_id
1 'polypeptide(L)' 'MNPTTFYRDLPLEFLGVFYYYVFEKFEEYISPDDYLIEIRIMESVALDRGVSPSDLYEIGRDISLSARIGMVD' A
#
# COMPACT_ATOMS: atom_id res chain seq x y z
N MET A 1 -5.90 18.00 -1.46
CA MET A 1 -4.76 17.34 -2.10
C MET A 1 -5.32 16.20 -2.93
N ASN A 2 -4.93 16.04 -4.20
CA ASN A 2 -5.40 14.90 -5.01
C ASN A 2 -4.69 13.63 -4.50
N PRO A 3 -5.40 12.53 -4.16
CA PRO A 3 -4.78 11.28 -3.70
C PRO A 3 -3.68 10.78 -4.64
N THR A 4 -3.83 10.95 -5.96
CA THR A 4 -2.77 10.58 -6.92
C THR A 4 -1.48 11.38 -6.72
N THR A 5 -1.56 12.66 -6.38
CA THR A 5 -0.37 13.48 -6.09
C THR A 5 0.27 13.05 -4.78
N PHE A 6 -0.52 12.76 -3.75
CA PHE A 6 -0.01 12.24 -2.48
C PHE A 6 0.81 10.97 -2.67
N TYR A 7 0.23 9.96 -3.32
CA TYR A 7 0.88 8.66 -3.49
C TYR A 7 2.13 8.72 -4.39
N ARG A 8 2.15 9.61 -5.39
CA ARG A 8 3.35 9.81 -6.25
C ARG A 8 4.56 10.35 -5.50
N ASP A 9 4.33 11.18 -4.50
CA ASP A 9 5.39 11.86 -3.75
C ASP A 9 5.91 11.01 -2.58
N LEU A 10 5.18 9.95 -2.18
CA LEU A 10 5.63 9.04 -1.13
C LEU A 10 6.86 8.23 -1.56
N PRO A 11 7.83 7.98 -0.67
CA PRO A 11 8.83 6.93 -0.89
C PRO A 11 8.15 5.56 -1.09
N LEU A 12 8.80 4.68 -1.85
CA LEU A 12 8.21 3.41 -2.25
C LEU A 12 7.85 2.53 -1.03
N GLU A 13 8.66 2.60 0.02
CA GLU A 13 8.46 1.90 1.28
C GLU A 13 7.16 2.31 1.96
N PHE A 14 6.88 3.63 2.02
CA PHE A 14 5.65 4.13 2.61
C PHE A 14 4.45 3.80 1.73
N LEU A 15 4.57 3.93 0.41
CA LEU A 15 3.53 3.52 -0.52
C LEU A 15 3.19 2.02 -0.34
N GLY A 16 4.20 1.18 -0.16
CA GLY A 16 4.03 -0.26 0.10
C GLY A 16 3.30 -0.52 1.42
N VAL A 17 3.69 0.15 2.52
CA VAL A 17 3.02 -0.01 3.82
C VAL A 17 1.55 0.42 3.75
N PHE A 18 1.23 1.54 3.09
CA PHE A 18 -0.16 1.97 2.88
C PHE A 18 -0.94 0.96 2.03
N TYR A 19 -0.35 0.49 0.93
CA TYR A 19 -0.98 -0.48 0.05
C TYR A 19 -1.30 -1.78 0.79
N TYR A 20 -0.34 -2.34 1.53
CA TYR A 20 -0.55 -3.53 2.35
C TYR A 20 -1.68 -3.33 3.36
N TYR A 21 -1.67 -2.24 4.13
CA TYR A 21 -2.71 -1.96 5.13
C TYR A 21 -4.10 -1.84 4.50
N VAL A 22 -4.21 -1.07 3.41
CA VAL A 22 -5.47 -0.87 2.70
C VAL A 22 -5.97 -2.17 2.07
N PHE A 23 -5.07 -2.98 1.51
CA PHE A 23 -5.42 -4.27 0.91
C PHE A 23 -5.96 -5.25 1.96
N GLU A 24 -5.29 -5.40 3.11
CA GLU A 24 -5.77 -6.25 4.21
C GLU A 24 -7.13 -5.78 4.73
N LYS A 25 -7.35 -4.45 4.81
CA LYS A 25 -8.65 -3.89 5.21
C LYS A 25 -9.72 -4.13 4.15
N PHE A 26 -9.39 -4.01 2.86
CA PHE A 26 -10.31 -4.30 1.77
C PHE A 26 -10.84 -5.74 1.83
N GLU A 27 -9.98 -6.72 2.12
CA GLU A 27 -10.40 -8.13 2.24
C GLU A 27 -11.32 -8.38 3.46
N GLU A 28 -11.27 -7.52 4.48
CA GLU A 28 -12.07 -7.65 5.71
C GLU A 28 -13.48 -7.01 5.64
N TYR A 29 -13.78 -6.10 4.70
CA TYR A 29 -15.00 -5.26 4.73
C TYR A 29 -16.03 -5.52 3.60
N ILE A 30 -17.30 -5.23 3.91
CA ILE A 30 -18.48 -5.39 3.04
C ILE A 30 -18.74 -4.17 2.12
N SER A 31 -18.05 -3.04 2.33
CA SER A 31 -18.18 -1.82 1.50
C SER A 31 -16.85 -1.51 0.78
N PRO A 32 -16.62 -2.14 -0.38
CA PRO A 32 -15.31 -2.20 -1.05
C PRO A 32 -14.96 -0.99 -1.91
N ASP A 33 -15.91 -0.11 -2.24
CA ASP A 33 -15.75 0.81 -3.37
C ASP A 33 -14.68 1.89 -3.13
N ASP A 34 -14.63 2.50 -1.95
CA ASP A 34 -13.64 3.55 -1.63
C ASP A 34 -12.22 2.97 -1.54
N TYR A 35 -12.08 1.79 -0.91
CA TYR A 35 -10.81 1.09 -0.82
C TYR A 35 -10.32 0.60 -2.18
N LEU A 36 -11.21 0.14 -3.05
CA LEU A 36 -10.86 -0.27 -4.41
C LEU A 36 -10.33 0.91 -5.23
N ILE A 37 -10.90 2.11 -5.06
CA ILE A 37 -10.39 3.32 -5.70
C ILE A 37 -8.98 3.63 -5.20
N GLU A 38 -8.75 3.59 -3.88
CA GLU A 38 -7.41 3.84 -3.32
C GLU A 38 -6.38 2.81 -3.80
N ILE A 39 -6.72 1.52 -3.79
CA ILE A 39 -5.89 0.42 -4.30
C ILE A 39 -5.47 0.72 -5.74
N ARG A 40 -6.42 1.04 -6.62
CA ARG A 40 -6.14 1.33 -8.04
C ARG A 40 -5.24 2.55 -8.22
N ILE A 41 -5.38 3.58 -7.39
CA ILE A 41 -4.50 4.75 -7.47
C ILE A 41 -3.07 4.36 -7.08
N MET A 42 -2.89 3.60 -5.99
CA MET A 42 -1.57 3.14 -5.56
C MET A 42 -0.92 2.19 -6.59
N GLU A 43 -1.69 1.27 -7.17
CA GLU A 43 -1.22 0.38 -8.24
C GLU A 43 -0.77 1.16 -9.47
N SER A 44 -1.54 2.15 -9.91
CA SER A 44 -1.15 3.01 -11.03
C SER A 44 0.16 3.75 -10.75
N VAL A 45 0.35 4.27 -9.53
CA VAL A 45 1.59 4.96 -9.15
C VAL A 45 2.78 4.00 -9.07
N ALA A 46 2.57 2.77 -8.60
CA ALA A 46 3.60 1.75 -8.56
C ALA A 46 4.05 1.34 -9.96
N LEU A 47 3.10 1.13 -10.87
CA LEU A 47 3.35 0.82 -12.27
C LEU A 47 4.10 1.95 -12.98
N ASP A 48 3.73 3.22 -12.72
CA ASP A 48 4.46 4.41 -13.22
C ASP A 48 5.92 4.43 -12.74
N ARG A 49 6.22 3.78 -11.61
CA ARG A 49 7.56 3.65 -11.01
C ARG A 49 8.26 2.33 -11.35
N GLY A 50 7.67 1.47 -12.17
CA GLY A 50 8.23 0.18 -12.57
C GLY A 50 8.14 -0.92 -11.52
N VAL A 51 7.22 -0.80 -10.55
CA VAL A 51 6.99 -1.77 -9.48
C VAL A 51 5.63 -2.43 -9.70
N SER A 52 5.58 -3.76 -9.67
CA SER A 52 4.30 -4.48 -9.80
C SER A 52 3.45 -4.36 -8.52
N PRO A 53 2.11 -4.45 -8.59
CA PRO A 53 1.26 -4.49 -7.40
C PRO A 53 1.65 -5.58 -6.40
N SER A 54 2.07 -6.75 -6.89
CA SER A 54 2.57 -7.83 -6.04
C SER A 54 3.87 -7.44 -5.32
N ASP A 55 4.83 -6.84 -6.03
CA ASP A 55 6.08 -6.40 -5.38
C ASP A 55 5.80 -5.29 -4.36
N LEU A 56 4.85 -4.41 -4.65
CA LEU A 56 4.41 -3.37 -3.72
C LEU A 56 3.79 -3.96 -2.44
N TYR A 57 2.95 -4.99 -2.58
CA TYR A 57 2.38 -5.73 -1.45
C TYR A 57 3.48 -6.36 -0.59
N GLU A 58 4.44 -7.06 -1.22
CA GLU A 58 5.54 -7.73 -0.52
C GLU A 58 6.41 -6.72 0.25
N ILE A 59 6.75 -5.57 -0.35
CA ILE A 59 7.45 -4.47 0.32
C ILE A 59 6.69 -4.04 1.58
N GLY A 60 5.38 -3.79 1.45
CA GLY A 60 4.54 -3.36 2.56
C GLY A 60 4.43 -4.40 3.68
N ARG A 61 4.25 -5.67 3.32
CA ARG A 61 4.16 -6.79 4.25
C ARG A 61 5.46 -6.96 5.03
N ASP A 62 6.61 -6.97 4.35
CA ASP A 62 7.91 -7.22 4.98
C ASP A 62 8.30 -6.10 5.96
N ILE A 63 8.03 -4.83 5.61
CA ILE A 63 8.22 -3.69 6.50
C ILE A 63 7.29 -3.79 7.72
N SER A 64 6.01 -4.09 7.49
CA SER A 64 5.01 -4.19 8.56
C SER A 64 5.34 -5.33 9.53
N LEU A 65 5.80 -6.48 9.04
CA LEU A 65 6.27 -7.59 9.87
C LEU A 65 7.54 -7.22 10.66
N SER A 66 8.49 -6.57 10.02
CA SER A 66 9.74 -6.13 10.68
C SER A 66 9.46 -5.15 11.82
N ALA A 67 8.51 -4.22 11.63
CA ALA A 67 8.08 -3.30 12.67
C ALA A 67 7.41 -4.02 13.86
N ARG A 68 6.64 -5.08 13.61
CA ARG A 68 6.02 -5.89 14.68
C ARG A 68 7.05 -6.68 15.48
N ILE A 69 8.07 -7.22 14.83
CA ILE A 69 9.13 -7.99 15.51
C ILE A 69 10.00 -7.07 16.37
N GLY A 70 10.36 -5.88 15.87
CA GLY A 70 11.16 -4.91 16.63
C GLY A 70 10.47 -4.27 17.85
N MET A 71 9.19 -4.55 18.08
CA MET A 71 8.45 -4.13 19.28
C MET A 71 8.40 -5.21 20.38
N VAL A 72 8.95 -6.40 20.12
CA VAL A 72 8.90 -7.56 21.04
C VAL A 72 10.21 -7.74 21.83
N ASP A 73 11.22 -6.89 21.58
CA ASP A 73 12.50 -6.88 22.31
C ASP A 73 12.56 -5.80 23.41
#